data_AF-A0A1M5XJP9-F1
#
_entry.id   AF-A0A1M5XJP9-F1
#
_cell.length_a   1.000
_cell.length_b   1.000
_cell.length_c   1.000
_cell.angle_alpha   90.00
_cell.angle_beta   90.00
_cell.angle_gamma   90.00
#
_symmetry.space_group_name_H-M   'P 1'
#
loop_
_entity.id
_entity.type
_entity.pdbx_description
1 polymer ?
#
loop_
_entity_poly.entity_id
_entity_poly.type
_entity_poly.pdbx_seq_one_letter_code
_entity_poly.pdbx_strand_id
1 'polypeptide(L)'
;MEPRTRARASAEETQRERDNRRVACRAAAESIVLLENSGVLPMVPQKLALYGAGAGMTAKGGTGSGEVNERHSVSILEGLEKAGYTIATKKWLDDYRRSYRRALLKGLKSGALGEEDLRRCCRNVLSSILRNAPAAEATKAPARDPG
;
A
#
# COMPACT_ATOMS: atom_id res chain seq x y z
N MET A 1 -0.50 27.62 -23.19
CA MET A 1 -0.33 26.92 -21.90
C MET A 1 0.96 26.12 -21.99
N GLU A 2 1.97 26.48 -21.21
CA GLU A 2 3.26 25.78 -21.24
C GLU A 2 3.10 24.37 -20.63
N PRO A 3 3.50 23.29 -21.33
CA PRO A 3 3.35 21.94 -20.82
C PRO A 3 4.33 21.71 -19.66
N ARG A 4 3.79 21.58 -18.45
CA ARG A 4 4.60 21.16 -17.29
C ARG A 4 4.90 19.67 -17.40
N THR A 5 6.15 19.32 -17.67
CA THR A 5 6.60 17.94 -17.88
C THR A 5 7.10 17.23 -16.61
N ARG A 6 7.29 17.96 -15.50
CA ARG A 6 7.87 17.42 -14.25
C ARG A 6 6.92 17.52 -13.06
N ALA A 7 7.07 16.57 -12.13
CA ALA A 7 6.41 16.61 -10.83
C ALA A 7 6.99 17.74 -9.95
N ARG A 8 6.14 18.34 -9.10
CA ARG A 8 6.58 19.32 -8.11
C ARG A 8 7.08 18.62 -6.85
N ALA A 9 8.17 19.11 -6.27
CA ALA A 9 8.72 18.60 -5.01
C ALA A 9 7.95 19.08 -3.75
N SER A 10 7.01 20.03 -3.91
CA SER A 10 6.17 20.52 -2.81
C SER A 10 5.25 19.41 -2.27
N ALA A 11 4.95 19.44 -0.97
CA ALA A 11 3.97 18.55 -0.34
C ALA A 11 2.53 18.85 -0.77
N GLU A 12 2.26 20.05 -1.29
CA GLU A 12 0.90 20.50 -1.64
C GLU A 12 0.37 19.82 -2.89
N GLU A 13 -0.90 19.40 -2.82
CA GLU A 13 -1.60 18.80 -3.94
C GLU A 13 -2.12 19.88 -4.90
N THR A 14 -1.73 19.75 -6.17
CA THR A 14 -2.13 20.64 -7.25
C THR A 14 -3.47 20.25 -7.86
N GLN A 15 -4.12 21.20 -8.53
CA GLN A 15 -5.37 20.93 -9.25
C GLN A 15 -5.22 19.85 -10.33
N ARG A 16 -4.09 19.85 -11.05
CA ARG A 16 -3.77 18.81 -12.05
C ARG A 16 -3.68 17.42 -11.43
N GLU A 17 -3.08 17.28 -10.25
CA GLU A 17 -3.00 15.98 -9.56
C GLU A 17 -4.41 15.48 -9.18
N ARG A 18 -5.29 16.37 -8.72
CA ARG A 18 -6.70 16.04 -8.45
C ARG A 18 -7.44 15.59 -9.71
N ASP A 19 -7.31 16.35 -10.79
CA ASP A 19 -8.00 16.06 -12.04
C ASP A 19 -7.50 14.74 -12.66
N ASN A 20 -6.18 14.53 -12.69
CA ASN A 20 -5.59 13.28 -13.15
C ASN A 20 -6.00 12.09 -12.27
N ARG A 21 -6.08 12.26 -10.95
CA ARG A 21 -6.57 11.20 -10.05
C ARG A 21 -8.02 10.81 -10.37
N ARG A 22 -8.89 11.78 -10.66
CA ARG A 22 -10.29 11.51 -11.05
C ARG A 22 -10.36 10.71 -12.35
N VAL A 23 -9.56 11.10 -13.35
CA VAL A 23 -9.48 10.37 -14.64
C VAL A 23 -8.96 8.94 -14.42
N ALA A 24 -7.87 8.78 -13.67
CA ALA A 24 -7.31 7.46 -13.38
C ALA A 24 -8.29 6.56 -12.61
N CYS A 25 -9.02 7.13 -11.63
CA CYS A 25 -10.04 6.40 -10.88
C CYS A 25 -11.18 5.93 -11.79
N ARG A 26 -11.63 6.78 -12.72
CA ARG A 26 -12.66 6.42 -13.70
C ARG A 26 -12.18 5.29 -14.62
N ALA A 27 -10.98 5.43 -15.19
CA ALA A 27 -10.40 4.39 -16.05
C ALA A 27 -10.22 3.06 -15.31
N ALA A 28 -9.82 3.09 -14.04
CA ALA A 28 -9.74 1.90 -13.20
C ALA A 28 -11.12 1.26 -12.98
N ALA A 29 -12.16 2.06 -12.71
CA ALA A 29 -13.51 1.54 -12.50
C ALA A 29 -14.11 0.91 -13.78
N GLU A 30 -13.82 1.51 -14.95
CA GLU A 30 -14.30 1.03 -16.25
C GLU A 30 -13.54 -0.21 -16.77
N SER A 31 -12.37 -0.53 -16.20
CA SER A 31 -11.51 -1.64 -16.68
C SER A 31 -11.58 -2.91 -15.83
N ILE A 32 -12.33 -2.91 -14.72
CA ILE A 32 -12.53 -4.12 -13.91
C ILE A 32 -13.44 -5.09 -14.66
N VAL A 33 -12.94 -6.31 -14.88
CA VAL A 33 -13.70 -7.40 -15.53
C VAL A 33 -14.27 -8.33 -14.47
N LEU A 34 -15.59 -8.44 -14.44
CA LEU A 34 -16.30 -9.39 -13.59
C LEU A 34 -16.35 -10.76 -14.29
N LEU A 35 -15.61 -11.73 -13.76
CA LEU A 35 -15.52 -13.06 -14.35
C LEU A 35 -16.71 -13.97 -13.96
N GLU A 36 -17.15 -13.87 -12.71
CA GLU A 36 -18.24 -14.69 -12.17
C GLU A 36 -19.02 -13.89 -11.12
N ASN A 37 -20.35 -14.05 -11.09
CA ASN A 37 -21.22 -13.47 -10.07
C ASN A 37 -22.53 -14.24 -9.94
N SER A 38 -22.76 -14.86 -8.79
CA SER A 38 -24.01 -15.57 -8.47
C SER A 38 -25.08 -14.65 -7.84
N GLY A 39 -25.11 -13.37 -8.25
CA GLY A 39 -26.04 -12.36 -7.69
C GLY A 39 -25.58 -11.74 -6.37
N VAL A 40 -24.31 -11.87 -6.00
CA VAL A 40 -23.73 -11.32 -4.77
C VAL A 40 -23.38 -9.83 -4.95
N LEU A 41 -22.92 -9.45 -6.14
CA LEU A 41 -22.60 -8.06 -6.49
C LEU A 41 -23.77 -7.41 -7.23
N PRO A 42 -24.05 -6.11 -6.98
CA PRO A 42 -23.31 -5.20 -6.10
C PRO A 42 -23.69 -5.38 -4.62
N MET A 43 -22.69 -5.31 -3.74
CA MET A 43 -22.91 -5.33 -2.30
C MET A 43 -23.23 -3.93 -1.79
N VAL A 44 -24.11 -3.85 -0.79
CA VAL A 44 -24.35 -2.62 -0.03
C VAL A 44 -23.34 -2.49 1.12
N PRO A 45 -22.98 -1.27 1.55
CA PRO A 45 -22.14 -1.05 2.72
C PRO A 45 -22.66 -1.82 3.94
N GLN A 46 -21.82 -2.72 4.45
CA GLN A 46 -22.16 -3.62 5.55
C GLN A 46 -20.89 -4.06 6.29
N LYS A 47 -21.07 -4.90 7.31
CA LYS A 47 -19.96 -5.52 8.01
C LYS A 47 -19.36 -6.63 7.16
N LEU A 48 -18.10 -6.47 6.75
CA LEU A 48 -17.39 -7.40 5.86
C LEU A 48 -16.19 -8.03 6.57
N ALA A 49 -15.99 -9.33 6.34
CA ALA A 49 -14.76 -10.00 6.70
C ALA A 49 -13.80 -9.95 5.48
N LEU A 50 -12.72 -9.19 5.61
CA LEU A 50 -11.72 -8.99 4.55
C LEU A 50 -10.45 -9.77 4.87
N TYR A 51 -10.00 -10.60 3.94
CA TYR A 51 -8.84 -11.47 4.10
C TYR A 51 -7.84 -11.33 2.95
N GLY A 52 -6.63 -11.85 3.17
CA GLY A 52 -5.55 -11.87 2.19
C GLY A 52 -4.59 -10.67 2.29
N ALA A 53 -3.33 -10.89 1.90
CA ALA A 53 -2.27 -9.87 1.98
C ALA A 53 -2.59 -8.63 1.14
N GLY A 54 -3.15 -8.84 -0.05
CA GLY A 54 -3.49 -7.76 -1.00
C GLY A 54 -4.54 -6.78 -0.49
N ALA A 55 -5.29 -7.13 0.55
CA ALA A 55 -6.27 -6.25 1.18
C ALA A 55 -5.63 -4.98 1.76
N GLY A 56 -4.54 -5.15 2.53
CA GLY A 56 -3.78 -4.03 3.11
C GLY A 56 -2.51 -3.68 2.34
N MET A 57 -2.04 -4.56 1.46
CA MET A 57 -0.81 -4.41 0.67
C MET A 57 -1.12 -4.51 -0.82
N THR A 58 -2.06 -3.69 -1.28
CA THR A 58 -2.58 -3.73 -2.65
C THR A 58 -1.48 -3.43 -3.67
N ALA A 59 -1.36 -4.29 -4.68
CA ALA A 59 -0.44 -4.08 -5.79
C ALA A 59 -1.05 -3.06 -6.77
N LYS A 60 -0.46 -1.85 -6.83
CA LYS A 60 -0.87 -0.79 -7.77
C LYS A 60 -0.42 -1.01 -9.21
N GLY A 61 0.41 -2.02 -9.46
CA GLY A 61 1.02 -2.30 -10.76
C GLY A 61 2.25 -3.19 -10.63
N GLY A 62 2.85 -3.50 -11.79
CA GLY A 62 4.11 -4.24 -11.88
C GLY A 62 5.33 -3.42 -11.45
N THR A 63 6.48 -4.06 -11.45
CA THR A 63 7.78 -3.40 -11.27
C THR A 63 8.39 -3.08 -12.64
N GLY A 64 9.23 -2.04 -12.76
CA GLY A 64 9.99 -1.77 -13.98
C GLY A 64 10.07 -0.29 -14.33
N SER A 65 10.33 0.02 -15.62
CA SER A 65 10.44 1.40 -16.13
C SER A 65 9.16 2.23 -15.97
N GLY A 66 8.02 1.55 -15.80
CA GLY A 66 6.72 2.17 -15.50
C GLY A 66 6.45 2.37 -14.01
N GLU A 67 7.39 2.08 -13.10
CA GLU A 67 7.20 2.37 -11.67
C GLU A 67 7.18 3.89 -11.44
N VAL A 68 6.04 4.39 -10.99
CA VAL A 68 5.87 5.79 -10.60
C VAL A 68 6.03 5.92 -9.09
N ASN A 69 6.60 7.04 -8.65
CA ASN A 69 6.63 7.44 -7.25
C ASN A 69 5.42 8.34 -6.93
N GLU A 70 4.33 7.73 -6.48
CA GLU A 70 3.12 8.44 -6.05
C GLU A 70 3.20 8.96 -4.62
N ARG A 71 2.40 9.99 -4.33
CA ARG A 71 2.23 10.51 -2.96
C ARG A 71 1.49 9.53 -2.05
N HIS A 72 0.46 8.88 -2.58
CA HIS A 72 -0.38 7.96 -1.85
C HIS A 72 -1.03 6.96 -2.81
N SER A 73 -1.13 5.70 -2.38
CA SER A 73 -1.83 4.64 -3.10
C SER A 73 -2.91 4.08 -2.18
N VAL A 74 -4.15 4.14 -2.64
CA VAL A 74 -5.31 3.66 -1.86
C VAL A 74 -5.34 2.14 -1.89
N SER A 75 -5.27 1.52 -0.71
CA SER A 75 -5.42 0.05 -0.59
C SER A 75 -6.89 -0.38 -0.71
N ILE A 76 -7.14 -1.67 -0.96
CA ILE A 76 -8.50 -2.23 -0.98
C ILE A 76 -9.20 -2.00 0.37
N LEU A 77 -8.48 -2.22 1.48
CA LEU A 77 -8.97 -1.94 2.83
C LEU A 77 -9.43 -0.48 2.97
N GLU A 78 -8.57 0.47 2.60
CA GLU A 78 -8.86 1.90 2.68
C GLU A 78 -10.00 2.30 1.75
N GLY A 79 -10.07 1.72 0.54
CA GLY A 79 -11.14 1.97 -0.42
C GLY A 79 -12.50 1.52 0.10
N LEU A 80 -12.57 0.33 0.72
CA LEU A 80 -13.79 -0.19 1.34
C LEU A 80 -14.21 0.64 2.55
N GLU A 81 -13.27 1.03 3.43
CA GLU A 81 -13.57 1.90 4.57
C GLU A 81 -14.13 3.26 4.10
N LYS A 82 -13.52 3.87 3.07
CA LYS A 82 -14.00 5.13 2.46
C LYS A 82 -15.37 5.00 1.80
N ALA A 83 -15.71 3.81 1.29
CA ALA A 83 -17.02 3.52 0.71
C ALA A 83 -18.11 3.19 1.77
N GLY A 84 -17.76 3.21 3.06
CA GLY A 84 -18.70 3.01 4.18
C GLY A 84 -18.81 1.57 4.69
N TYR A 85 -17.94 0.65 4.24
CA TYR A 85 -17.92 -0.72 4.74
C TYR A 85 -17.24 -0.80 6.11
N THR A 86 -17.76 -1.66 6.99
CA THR A 86 -17.15 -1.92 8.30
C THR A 86 -16.35 -3.21 8.25
N ILE A 87 -15.02 -3.14 8.42
CA ILE A 87 -14.15 -4.32 8.32
C ILE A 87 -14.00 -5.00 9.67
N ALA A 88 -14.55 -6.21 9.81
CA ALA A 88 -14.54 -6.97 11.06
C ALA A 88 -13.16 -7.58 11.39
N THR A 89 -12.33 -7.81 10.37
CA THR A 89 -11.08 -8.58 10.45
C THR A 89 -9.83 -7.71 10.51
N LYS A 90 -9.97 -6.41 10.82
CA LYS A 90 -8.87 -5.44 10.82
C LYS A 90 -7.67 -5.88 11.67
N LYS A 91 -7.94 -6.41 12.87
CA LYS A 91 -6.90 -6.95 13.75
C LYS A 91 -6.08 -8.07 13.09
N TRP A 92 -6.73 -8.98 12.37
CA TRP A 92 -6.05 -10.07 11.68
C TRP A 92 -5.15 -9.53 10.56
N LEU A 93 -5.62 -8.53 9.79
CA LEU A 93 -4.84 -7.88 8.75
C LEU A 93 -3.59 -7.18 9.32
N ASP A 94 -3.73 -6.49 10.45
CA ASP A 94 -2.63 -5.83 11.14
C ASP A 94 -1.61 -6.83 11.71
N ASP A 95 -2.10 -7.92 12.32
CA ASP A 95 -1.27 -9.01 12.82
C ASP A 95 -0.48 -9.68 11.69
N TYR A 96 -1.15 -9.94 10.55
CA TYR A 96 -0.52 -10.46 9.34
C TYR A 96 0.56 -9.52 8.80
N ARG A 97 0.27 -8.21 8.70
CA ARG A 97 1.26 -7.22 8.23
C ARG A 97 2.48 -7.17 9.13
N ARG A 98 2.28 -7.25 10.45
CA ARG A 98 3.38 -7.28 11.43
C ARG A 98 4.22 -8.55 11.33
N SER A 99 3.60 -9.71 11.24
CA SER A 99 4.32 -10.98 11.12
C SER A 99 5.11 -11.06 9.82
N TYR A 100 4.49 -10.65 8.70
CA TYR A 100 5.12 -10.59 7.39
C TYR A 100 6.35 -9.66 7.39
N ARG A 101 6.20 -8.45 7.93
CA ARG A 101 7.32 -7.50 8.06
C ARG A 101 8.45 -8.04 8.95
N ARG A 102 8.12 -8.71 10.05
CA ARG A 102 9.12 -9.29 10.96
C ARG A 102 9.89 -10.43 10.29
N ALA A 103 9.20 -11.32 9.59
CA ALA A 103 9.81 -12.41 8.83
C ALA A 103 10.77 -11.86 7.77
N LEU A 104 10.35 -10.81 7.08
CA LEU A 104 11.16 -10.16 6.07
C LEU A 104 12.44 -9.52 6.63
N LEU A 105 12.30 -8.73 7.71
CA LEU A 105 13.45 -8.13 8.38
C LEU A 105 14.42 -9.18 8.93
N LYS A 106 13.89 -10.31 9.43
CA LYS A 106 14.72 -11.42 9.88
C LYS A 106 15.51 -12.03 8.72
N GLY A 107 14.86 -12.30 7.58
CA GLY A 107 15.51 -12.84 6.39
C GLY A 107 16.58 -11.92 5.80
N LEU A 108 16.33 -10.61 5.80
CA LEU A 108 17.33 -9.60 5.39
C LEU A 108 18.53 -9.57 6.35
N LYS A 109 18.28 -9.58 7.66
CA LYS A 109 19.36 -9.57 8.67
C LYS A 109 20.17 -10.87 8.67
N SER A 110 19.54 -12.00 8.38
CA SER A 110 20.22 -13.30 8.33
C SER A 110 20.88 -13.60 6.98
N GLY A 111 20.76 -12.70 5.99
CA GLY A 111 21.25 -12.92 4.62
C GLY A 111 20.50 -14.01 3.85
N ALA A 112 19.37 -14.51 4.38
CA ALA A 112 18.53 -15.51 3.73
C ALA A 112 17.64 -14.91 2.63
N LEU A 113 17.51 -13.59 2.61
CA LEU A 113 16.91 -12.81 1.54
C LEU A 113 17.94 -11.80 1.04
N GLY A 114 18.38 -11.95 -0.21
CA GLY A 114 19.32 -11.05 -0.85
C GLY A 114 18.65 -9.91 -1.62
N GLU A 115 19.47 -8.98 -2.12
CA GLU A 115 18.99 -7.92 -3.03
C GLU A 115 18.36 -8.51 -4.30
N GLU A 116 18.85 -9.66 -4.76
CA GLU A 116 18.27 -10.36 -5.91
C GLU A 116 16.88 -10.95 -5.61
N ASP A 117 16.66 -11.50 -4.42
CA ASP A 117 15.34 -11.96 -3.97
C ASP A 117 14.36 -10.79 -3.81
N LEU A 118 14.83 -9.66 -3.28
CA LEU A 118 14.08 -8.39 -3.23
C LEU A 118 13.73 -7.85 -4.63
N ARG A 119 14.60 -8.09 -5.62
CA ARG A 119 14.37 -7.67 -7.01
C ARG A 119 13.46 -8.65 -7.76
N ARG A 120 13.52 -9.95 -7.45
CA ARG A 120 12.78 -11.04 -8.09
C ARG A 120 11.36 -11.20 -7.52
N CYS A 121 11.17 -11.05 -6.20
CA CYS A 121 9.87 -10.99 -5.57
C CYS A 121 9.38 -9.54 -5.55
N CYS A 122 8.38 -9.24 -6.38
CA CYS A 122 7.62 -7.99 -6.47
C CYS A 122 8.07 -6.88 -5.49
N ARG A 123 9.11 -6.14 -5.90
CA ARG A 123 9.69 -4.96 -5.22
C ARG A 123 8.63 -4.03 -4.61
N ASN A 124 7.43 -3.96 -5.20
CA ASN A 124 6.30 -3.14 -4.74
C ASN A 124 5.76 -3.52 -3.34
N VAL A 125 5.70 -4.81 -3.00
CA VAL A 125 5.23 -5.29 -1.67
C VAL A 125 6.24 -4.86 -0.60
N LEU A 126 7.53 -5.00 -0.92
CA LEU A 126 8.67 -4.71 -0.05
C LEU A 126 8.91 -3.22 0.14
N SER A 127 8.90 -2.45 -0.94
CA SER A 127 9.00 -0.99 -0.92
C SER A 127 7.80 -0.35 -0.25
N SER A 128 6.60 -0.94 -0.33
CA SER A 128 5.43 -0.47 0.44
C SER A 128 5.63 -0.66 1.95
N ILE A 129 6.26 -1.75 2.37
CA ILE A 129 6.59 -2.00 3.79
C ILE A 129 7.66 -1.04 4.32
N LEU A 130 8.68 -0.76 3.51
CA LEU A 130 9.74 0.19 3.86
C LEU A 130 9.20 1.63 3.90
N ARG A 131 8.35 2.02 2.95
CA ARG A 131 7.73 3.36 2.90
C ARG A 131 6.68 3.59 3.99
N ASN A 132 5.94 2.55 4.38
CA ASN A 132 4.96 2.60 5.48
C ASN A 132 5.54 2.17 6.84
N ALA A 133 6.87 2.08 6.96
CA ALA A 133 7.53 1.92 8.23
C ALA A 133 7.23 3.15 9.11
N PRO A 134 6.56 3.02 10.28
CA PRO A 134 6.57 4.12 11.22
C PRO A 134 8.02 4.34 11.66
N ALA A 135 8.43 5.62 11.71
CA ALA A 135 9.70 6.10 12.23
C ALA A 135 9.82 5.90 13.77
N ALA A 136 9.40 4.75 14.27
CA ALA A 136 9.39 4.41 15.69
C ALA A 136 10.36 3.26 15.94
N GLU A 137 11.66 3.58 15.90
CA GLU A 137 12.71 2.90 16.68
C GLU A 137 14.04 3.68 16.69
N ALA A 138 14.02 4.98 16.40
CA ALA A 138 15.13 5.88 16.68
C ALA A 138 14.80 6.71 17.93
N THR A 139 15.06 6.15 19.12
CA THR A 139 15.43 6.82 20.39
C THR A 139 15.11 5.91 21.59
N LYS A 140 16.09 5.08 21.98
CA LYS A 140 16.40 4.85 23.40
C LYS A 140 17.86 4.42 23.50
N ALA A 141 18.75 5.41 23.50
CA ALA A 141 20.09 5.22 24.04
C ALA A 141 19.96 4.90 25.55
N PRO A 142 20.75 3.98 26.11
CA PRO A 142 20.73 3.74 27.55
C PRO A 142 21.25 4.98 28.27
N ALA A 143 20.47 5.49 29.22
CA ALA A 143 20.92 6.52 30.14
C ALA A 143 22.15 6.00 30.90
N ARG A 144 23.27 6.71 30.77
CA ARG A 144 24.42 6.57 31.67
C ARG A 144 24.02 7.17 33.01
N ASP A 145 24.15 6.35 34.04
CA ASP A 145 23.97 6.70 35.46
C ASP A 145 25.06 7.69 35.90
N PRO A 146 24.74 8.78 36.63
CA PRO A 146 25.75 9.66 37.20
C PRO A 146 26.18 9.12 38.57
N GLY A 147 27.36 8.49 38.61
CA GLY A 147 28.17 8.36 39.83
C GLY A 147 29.23 9.45 39.87
#